data_AF-A0A842PG36-F1
#
_entry.id   AF-A0A842PG36-F1
#
_cell.length_a   1.000
_cell.length_b   1.000
_cell.length_c   1.000
_cell.angle_alpha   90.00
_cell.angle_beta   90.00
_cell.angle_gamma   90.00
#
_symmetry.space_group_name_H-M   'P 1'
#
loop_
_entity.id
_entity.type
_entity.pdbx_description
1 polymer ?
#
loop_
_entity_poly.entity_id
_entity_poly.type
_entity_poly.pdbx_seq_one_letter_code
_entity_poly.pdbx_strand_id
1 'polypeptide(L)'
;AAGIMDARHHNDDGSSLQRRMAQLERAIIAFDAKGEYHPQHGISIHDNWGPIDTLLSQTLSAIEAEGWDNIRSKVKSIEWIESLDPAKRTMKAYLPDEDGEPAQRIELHLDESVHQNAQRYFDAGRKQKDKTIGAKKAIEETLAKIVSSEKKRAKADAAGKLQATKRSKQLWIERHRWAVVGEGHLILGGKDAKGNDAVVNKYLKREDLYFHADLHGAPSCALKLKEGLEEDPHPLPGLPEGVPALRLTQTFETEEFSEKCIKEAAEMSVVWSRGWSSGGAAATAFWVEPPQVSKTAETGEALGRGAWIVRGKRNWLRDLTMEMTLGMAVVNGIPLPLVGAHVAVTKWCERWVRIGPGTTKKEAMANKISKATGLVQDDVLAALPPGNVQILKDNNLLNT
;
A
#
# COMPACT_ATOMS: atom_id res chain seq x y z
N ALA A 1 -25.11 -14.85 12.26
CA ALA A 1 -24.69 -14.54 10.87
C ALA A 1 -24.83 -13.05 10.66
N ALA A 2 -23.80 -12.29 11.02
CA ALA A 2 -23.74 -10.84 10.85
C ALA A 2 -22.35 -10.52 10.34
N GLY A 3 -22.29 -9.85 9.19
CA GLY A 3 -21.06 -9.54 8.47
C GLY A 3 -20.18 -8.60 9.25
N ILE A 4 -18.91 -8.99 9.42
CA ILE A 4 -17.83 -8.13 9.87
C ILE A 4 -16.58 -8.51 9.07
N MET A 5 -16.23 -7.57 8.18
CA MET A 5 -14.87 -7.17 7.81
C MET A 5 -13.93 -8.21 7.17
N ASP A 6 -13.70 -8.03 5.88
CA ASP A 6 -12.34 -7.66 5.46
C ASP A 6 -12.43 -6.75 4.23
N ALA A 7 -12.57 -5.45 4.48
CA ALA A 7 -12.39 -4.42 3.46
C ALA A 7 -10.90 -4.40 3.12
N ARG A 8 -10.49 -5.31 2.24
CA ARG A 8 -9.11 -5.45 1.79
C ARG A 8 -8.70 -4.16 1.12
N HIS A 9 -7.74 -3.49 1.74
CA HIS A 9 -7.15 -2.22 1.34
C HIS A 9 -6.74 -2.22 -0.14
N HIS A 10 -7.66 -1.78 -1.01
CA HIS A 10 -7.25 -1.06 -2.20
C HIS A 10 -6.62 0.25 -1.73
N ASN A 11 -5.37 0.48 -2.15
CA ASN A 11 -4.79 1.80 -2.07
C ASN A 11 -5.49 2.64 -3.13
N ASP A 12 -6.62 3.15 -2.70
CA ASP A 12 -7.63 3.78 -3.52
C ASP A 12 -7.29 5.26 -3.57
N ASP A 13 -6.17 5.58 -4.24
CA ASP A 13 -5.81 6.98 -4.52
C ASP A 13 -7.00 7.66 -5.22
N GLY A 14 -7.77 6.90 -6.01
CA GLY A 14 -9.09 7.26 -6.52
C GLY A 14 -10.08 7.66 -5.41
N SER A 15 -10.43 6.79 -4.46
CA SER A 15 -11.35 7.17 -3.39
C SER A 15 -10.79 8.18 -2.40
N SER A 16 -9.47 8.28 -2.23
CA SER A 16 -8.85 9.32 -1.40
C SER A 16 -9.03 10.69 -2.05
N LEU A 17 -8.75 10.80 -3.35
CA LEU A 17 -8.96 12.03 -4.12
C LEU A 17 -10.45 12.36 -4.28
N GLN A 18 -11.31 11.36 -4.49
CA GLN A 18 -12.77 11.55 -4.51
C GLN A 18 -13.32 12.00 -3.15
N ARG A 19 -12.84 11.43 -2.04
CA ARG A 19 -13.18 11.89 -0.68
C ARG A 19 -12.73 13.33 -0.45
N ARG A 20 -11.51 13.68 -0.88
CA ARG A 20 -11.01 15.06 -0.83
C ARG A 20 -11.88 16.01 -1.65
N MET A 21 -12.31 15.59 -2.84
CA MET A 21 -13.17 16.38 -3.71
C MET A 21 -14.54 16.64 -3.05
N ALA A 22 -15.18 15.60 -2.52
CA ALA A 22 -16.44 15.74 -1.79
C ALA A 22 -16.33 16.66 -0.56
N GLN A 23 -15.18 16.66 0.13
CA GLN A 23 -14.91 17.59 1.23
C GLN A 23 -14.79 19.04 0.73
N LEU A 24 -14.11 19.27 -0.38
CA LEU A 24 -13.95 20.60 -0.99
C LEU A 24 -15.29 21.15 -1.51
N GLU A 25 -16.12 20.30 -2.13
CA GLU A 25 -17.46 20.69 -2.60
C GLU A 25 -18.36 21.11 -1.44
N ARG A 26 -18.38 20.34 -0.34
CA ARG A 26 -19.12 20.72 0.88
C ARG A 26 -18.61 22.02 1.47
N ALA A 27 -17.29 22.24 1.45
CA ALA A 27 -16.69 23.47 1.95
C ALA A 27 -17.10 24.68 1.09
N ILE A 28 -17.14 24.54 -0.23
CA ILE A 28 -17.62 25.59 -1.15
C ILE A 28 -19.05 26.00 -0.82
N ILE A 29 -19.96 25.04 -0.66
CA ILE A 29 -21.36 25.34 -0.31
C ILE A 29 -21.43 26.15 1.00
N ALA A 30 -20.65 25.75 2.01
CA ALA A 30 -20.61 26.46 3.28
C ALA A 30 -19.95 27.85 3.20
N PHE A 31 -18.94 28.03 2.34
CA PHE A 31 -18.29 29.33 2.12
C PHE A 31 -19.18 30.28 1.33
N ASP A 32 -19.87 29.79 0.31
CA ASP A 32 -20.79 30.60 -0.51
C ASP A 32 -21.98 31.08 0.32
N ALA A 33 -22.61 30.19 1.11
CA ALA A 33 -23.68 30.57 2.04
C ALA A 33 -23.23 31.66 3.03
N LYS A 34 -22.02 31.56 3.59
CA LYS A 34 -21.47 32.61 4.48
C LYS A 34 -21.06 33.87 3.72
N GLY A 35 -20.60 33.72 2.49
CA GLY A 35 -20.20 34.81 1.59
C GLY A 35 -21.37 35.67 1.12
N GLU A 36 -22.59 35.14 1.16
CA GLU A 36 -23.85 35.87 0.94
C GLU A 36 -24.43 36.41 2.26
N TYR A 37 -24.38 35.60 3.32
CA TYR A 37 -24.88 35.97 4.64
C TYR A 37 -24.21 37.21 5.21
N HIS A 38 -22.87 37.28 5.21
CA HIS A 38 -22.17 38.40 5.85
C HIS A 38 -22.41 39.77 5.16
N PRO A 39 -22.34 39.91 3.83
CA PRO A 39 -22.68 41.17 3.17
C PRO A 39 -24.11 41.65 3.44
N GLN A 40 -25.10 40.75 3.53
CA GLN A 40 -26.47 41.13 3.89
C GLN A 40 -26.52 41.78 5.27
N HIS A 41 -25.80 41.25 6.26
CA HIS A 41 -25.74 41.84 7.61
C HIS A 41 -25.01 43.19 7.62
N GLY A 42 -23.97 43.34 6.80
CA GLY A 42 -23.29 44.63 6.61
C GLY A 42 -24.20 45.71 6.03
N ILE A 43 -25.04 45.35 5.05
CA ILE A 43 -26.06 46.24 4.47
C ILE A 43 -27.11 46.61 5.53
N SER A 44 -27.66 45.64 6.25
CA SER A 44 -28.68 45.92 7.27
C SER A 44 -28.16 46.81 8.41
N ILE A 45 -26.89 46.66 8.81
CA ILE A 45 -26.25 47.54 9.80
C ILE A 45 -26.10 48.97 9.25
N HIS A 46 -25.71 49.08 7.99
CA HIS A 46 -25.57 50.38 7.32
C HIS A 46 -26.91 51.10 7.17
N ASP A 47 -27.96 50.39 6.76
CA ASP A 47 -29.28 50.97 6.51
C ASP A 47 -29.97 51.38 7.83
N ASN A 48 -29.69 50.67 8.93
CA ASN A 48 -30.23 50.95 10.26
C ASN A 48 -29.24 51.72 11.17
N TRP A 49 -28.41 52.58 10.60
CA TRP A 49 -27.30 53.18 11.34
C TRP A 49 -27.71 54.01 12.57
N GLY A 50 -28.78 54.80 12.47
CA GLY A 50 -29.23 55.70 13.54
C GLY A 50 -29.67 54.96 14.82
N PRO A 51 -30.58 53.97 14.72
CA PRO A 51 -30.95 53.11 15.83
C PRO A 51 -29.76 52.36 16.44
N ILE A 52 -28.86 51.82 15.60
CA ILE A 52 -27.69 51.08 16.07
C ILE A 52 -26.71 51.99 16.82
N ASP A 53 -26.45 53.19 16.32
CA ASP A 53 -25.54 54.15 16.96
C ASP A 53 -26.05 54.57 18.34
N THR A 54 -27.37 54.79 18.44
CA THR A 54 -28.05 55.07 19.70
C THR A 54 -27.93 53.89 20.66
N LEU A 55 -28.15 52.67 20.18
CA LEU A 55 -28.05 51.45 20.97
C LEU A 55 -26.61 51.21 21.48
N LEU A 56 -25.61 51.42 20.63
CA LEU A 56 -24.19 51.32 21.00
C LEU A 56 -23.83 52.34 22.09
N SER A 57 -24.19 53.60 21.88
CA SER A 57 -23.89 54.70 22.80
C SER A 57 -24.56 54.50 24.16
N GLN A 58 -25.85 54.15 24.18
CA GLN A 58 -26.58 53.86 25.41
C GLN A 58 -26.00 52.66 26.16
N THR A 59 -25.63 51.61 25.44
CA THR A 59 -25.03 50.41 26.03
C THR A 59 -23.66 50.72 26.65
N LEU A 60 -22.83 51.50 25.96
CA LEU A 60 -21.53 51.95 26.48
C LEU A 60 -21.69 52.80 27.75
N SER A 61 -22.54 53.83 27.71
CA SER A 61 -22.79 54.69 28.87
C SER A 61 -23.35 53.92 30.07
N ALA A 62 -24.21 52.93 29.83
CA ALA A 62 -24.74 52.07 30.89
C ALA A 62 -23.64 51.17 31.50
N ILE A 63 -22.74 50.63 30.67
CA ILE A 63 -21.60 49.83 31.13
C ILE A 63 -20.62 50.69 31.95
N GLU A 64 -20.38 51.94 31.55
CA GLU A 64 -19.52 52.88 32.28
C GLU A 64 -20.11 53.28 33.65
N ALA A 65 -21.43 53.46 33.73
CA ALA A 65 -22.11 53.87 34.95
C ALA A 65 -22.29 52.72 35.97
N GLU A 66 -22.67 51.52 35.53
CA GLU A 66 -23.08 50.42 36.42
C GLU A 66 -22.13 49.22 36.41
N GLY A 67 -21.20 49.14 35.45
CA GLY A 67 -20.30 48.00 35.26
C GLY A 67 -20.92 46.82 34.51
N TRP A 68 -20.06 45.99 33.90
CA TRP A 68 -20.45 44.89 33.01
C TRP A 68 -21.38 43.85 33.64
N ASP A 69 -21.12 43.45 34.88
CA ASP A 69 -21.88 42.37 35.53
C ASP A 69 -23.34 42.78 35.80
N ASN A 70 -23.56 44.04 36.18
CA ASN A 70 -24.89 44.58 36.41
C ASN A 70 -25.66 44.72 35.09
N ILE A 71 -25.04 45.31 34.06
CA ILE A 71 -25.71 45.49 32.76
C ILE A 71 -26.01 44.15 32.09
N ARG A 72 -25.12 43.16 32.19
CA ARG A 72 -25.36 41.82 31.64
C ARG A 72 -26.60 41.15 32.23
N SER A 73 -26.91 41.42 33.50
CA SER A 73 -28.13 40.90 34.15
C SER A 73 -29.40 41.60 33.67
N LYS A 74 -29.33 42.91 33.40
CA LYS A 74 -30.43 43.76 32.95
C LYS A 74 -30.72 43.65 31.45
N VAL A 75 -29.70 43.34 30.65
CA VAL A 75 -29.83 43.29 29.19
C VAL A 75 -30.76 42.18 28.70
N LYS A 76 -30.97 41.14 29.50
CA LYS A 76 -31.96 40.09 29.20
C LYS A 76 -33.40 40.57 29.15
N SER A 77 -33.71 41.74 29.74
CA SER A 77 -35.04 42.34 29.66
C SER A 77 -35.18 43.38 28.55
N ILE A 78 -34.13 43.61 27.75
CA ILE A 78 -34.17 44.53 26.61
C ILE A 78 -34.45 43.73 25.35
N GLU A 79 -35.56 44.04 24.68
CA GLU A 79 -36.06 43.33 23.50
C GLU A 79 -35.04 43.27 22.35
N TRP A 80 -34.29 44.35 22.15
CA TRP A 80 -33.37 44.52 21.04
C TRP A 80 -31.98 43.92 21.28
N ILE A 81 -31.67 43.47 22.50
CA ILE A 81 -30.35 42.95 22.87
C ILE A 81 -30.47 41.54 23.42
N GLU A 82 -29.81 40.59 22.76
CA GLU A 82 -29.80 39.20 23.18
C GLU A 82 -28.78 38.94 24.30
N SER A 83 -27.56 39.45 24.14
CA SER A 83 -26.47 39.18 25.08
C SER A 83 -25.30 40.13 24.94
N LEU A 84 -24.50 40.20 26.01
CA LEU A 84 -23.22 40.92 26.06
C LEU A 84 -22.09 39.96 26.43
N ASP A 85 -20.95 40.10 25.74
CA ASP A 85 -19.70 39.40 26.03
C ASP A 85 -18.64 40.42 26.49
N PRO A 86 -18.34 40.50 27.81
CA PRO A 86 -17.34 41.40 28.36
C PRO A 86 -15.92 41.13 27.87
N ALA A 87 -15.57 39.87 27.60
CA ALA A 87 -14.21 39.48 27.21
C ALA A 87 -13.89 39.95 25.79
N LYS A 88 -14.88 39.91 24.89
CA LYS A 88 -14.76 40.38 23.51
C LYS A 88 -15.23 41.81 23.30
N ARG A 89 -15.87 42.41 24.31
CA ARG A 89 -16.54 43.72 24.24
C ARG A 89 -17.54 43.79 23.08
N THR A 90 -18.35 42.74 22.96
CA THR A 90 -19.36 42.59 21.89
C THR A 90 -20.77 42.49 22.45
N MET A 91 -21.73 42.91 21.64
CA MET A 91 -23.16 42.84 21.90
C MET A 91 -23.84 42.09 20.75
N LYS A 92 -24.67 41.11 21.08
CA LYS A 92 -25.59 40.50 20.11
C LYS A 92 -26.93 41.21 20.19
N ALA A 93 -27.35 41.78 19.07
CA ALA A 93 -28.58 42.58 18.97
C ALA A 93 -29.45 42.11 17.80
N TYR A 94 -30.72 42.49 17.84
CA TYR A 94 -31.67 42.26 16.76
C TYR A 94 -31.89 43.55 15.97
N LEU A 95 -31.96 43.44 14.65
CA LEU A 95 -32.43 44.51 13.77
C LEU A 95 -33.92 44.32 13.46
N PRO A 96 -34.67 45.43 13.32
CA PRO A 96 -36.08 45.39 12.94
C PRO A 96 -36.25 44.87 11.50
N ASP A 97 -37.32 44.12 11.25
CA ASP A 97 -37.79 43.78 9.90
C ASP A 97 -38.70 44.86 9.29
N GLU A 98 -39.32 44.56 8.15
CA GLU A 98 -40.23 45.48 7.44
C GLU A 98 -41.47 45.87 8.26
N ASP A 99 -41.87 45.03 9.22
CA ASP A 99 -43.00 45.26 10.12
C ASP A 99 -42.57 45.90 11.46
N GLY A 100 -41.26 46.13 11.66
CA GLY A 100 -40.69 46.76 12.85
C GLY A 100 -40.43 45.79 14.00
N GLU A 101 -40.46 44.48 13.75
CA GLU A 101 -40.27 43.43 14.76
C GLU A 101 -38.81 42.91 14.78
N PRO A 102 -38.30 42.41 15.93
CA PRO A 102 -36.93 41.92 16.03
C PRO A 102 -36.71 40.64 15.20
N ALA A 103 -35.95 40.73 14.10
CA ALA A 103 -35.76 39.60 13.19
C ALA A 103 -34.28 39.20 12.98
N GLN A 104 -33.47 40.11 12.45
CA GLN A 104 -32.11 39.76 12.01
C GLN A 104 -31.10 39.94 13.15
N ARG A 105 -30.42 38.84 13.52
CA ARG A 105 -29.40 38.85 14.58
C ARG A 105 -28.05 39.34 14.06
N ILE A 106 -27.49 40.34 14.72
CA ILE A 106 -26.17 40.92 14.44
C ILE A 106 -25.29 40.90 15.69
N GLU A 107 -23.98 40.83 15.49
CA GLU A 107 -22.96 40.97 16.53
C GLU A 107 -22.23 42.30 16.29
N LEU A 108 -22.27 43.17 17.28
CA LEU A 108 -21.71 44.52 17.26
C LEU A 108 -20.56 44.61 18.25
N HIS A 109 -19.42 45.13 17.80
CA HIS A 109 -18.30 45.54 18.62
C HIS A 109 -18.60 46.91 19.22
N LEU A 110 -18.59 46.98 20.55
CA LEU A 110 -18.98 48.18 21.29
C LEU A 110 -17.95 49.30 21.15
N ASP A 111 -16.67 48.98 20.93
CA ASP A 111 -15.60 49.97 20.78
C ASP A 111 -15.48 50.54 19.35
N GLU A 112 -16.39 50.15 18.46
CA GLU A 112 -16.33 50.49 17.05
C GLU A 112 -17.58 51.25 16.61
N SER A 113 -17.41 52.11 15.62
CA SER A 113 -18.54 52.81 15.01
C SER A 113 -19.44 51.85 14.24
N VAL A 114 -20.68 52.26 13.97
CA VAL A 114 -21.62 51.51 13.12
C VAL A 114 -20.99 51.14 11.77
N HIS A 115 -20.27 52.07 11.14
CA HIS A 115 -19.61 51.84 9.87
C HIS A 115 -18.46 50.84 9.96
N GLN A 116 -17.69 50.86 11.04
CA GLN A 116 -16.62 49.88 11.29
C GLN A 116 -17.21 48.47 11.51
N ASN A 117 -18.32 48.38 12.24
CA ASN A 117 -19.07 47.15 12.41
C ASN A 117 -19.60 46.62 11.07
N ALA A 118 -20.22 47.46 10.24
CA ALA A 118 -20.66 47.09 8.89
C ALA A 118 -19.48 46.60 8.03
N GLN A 119 -18.34 47.30 8.08
CA GLN A 119 -17.13 46.94 7.33
C GLN A 119 -16.60 45.55 7.73
N ARG A 120 -16.64 45.18 9.01
CA ARG A 120 -16.24 43.83 9.47
C ARG A 120 -17.06 42.73 8.79
N TYR A 121 -18.36 42.95 8.61
CA TYR A 121 -19.23 42.02 7.89
C TYR A 121 -18.89 41.94 6.40
N PHE A 122 -18.62 43.07 5.75
CA PHE A 122 -18.18 43.07 4.35
C PHE A 122 -16.83 42.35 4.16
N ASP A 123 -15.86 42.61 5.03
CA ASP A 123 -14.54 41.97 5.01
C ASP A 123 -14.63 40.47 5.29
N ALA A 124 -15.50 40.07 6.24
CA ALA A 124 -15.80 38.66 6.49
C ALA A 124 -16.38 37.99 5.24
N GLY A 125 -17.35 38.62 4.58
CA GLY A 125 -17.92 38.14 3.31
C GLY A 125 -16.87 37.98 2.21
N ARG A 126 -16.01 38.98 2.00
CA ARG A 126 -14.91 38.93 1.03
C ARG A 126 -13.95 37.78 1.32
N LYS A 127 -13.55 37.59 2.58
CA LYS A 127 -12.67 36.48 2.99
C LYS A 127 -13.31 35.11 2.71
N GLN A 128 -14.63 34.95 2.82
CA GLN A 128 -15.28 33.69 2.45
C GLN A 128 -15.30 33.49 0.92
N LYS A 129 -15.54 34.54 0.13
CA LYS A 129 -15.46 34.48 -1.34
C LYS A 129 -14.06 34.10 -1.83
N ASP A 130 -13.01 34.67 -1.23
CA ASP A 130 -11.62 34.32 -1.55
C ASP A 130 -11.32 32.84 -1.23
N LYS A 131 -11.89 32.31 -0.14
CA LYS A 131 -11.80 30.87 0.19
C LYS A 131 -12.53 30.00 -0.83
N THR A 132 -13.69 30.41 -1.34
CA THR A 132 -14.38 29.72 -2.44
C THR A 132 -13.48 29.65 -3.68
N ILE A 133 -12.86 30.77 -4.07
CA ILE A 133 -11.95 30.80 -5.24
C ILE A 133 -10.78 29.84 -5.03
N GLY A 134 -10.16 29.84 -3.85
CA GLY A 134 -9.11 28.89 -3.49
C GLY A 134 -9.55 27.43 -3.54
N ALA A 135 -10.74 27.13 -3.01
CA ALA A 135 -11.31 25.78 -3.02
C ALA A 135 -11.64 25.31 -4.45
N LYS A 136 -12.17 26.18 -5.32
CA LYS A 136 -12.41 25.86 -6.74
C LYS A 136 -11.12 25.49 -7.48
N LYS A 137 -10.04 26.26 -7.29
CA LYS A 137 -8.71 25.90 -7.84
C LYS A 137 -8.21 24.54 -7.35
N ALA A 138 -8.40 24.26 -6.05
CA ALA A 138 -8.01 22.96 -5.49
C ALA A 138 -8.83 21.78 -6.07
N ILE A 139 -10.10 22.01 -6.44
CA ILE A 139 -10.91 21.02 -7.16
C ILE A 139 -10.35 20.77 -8.56
N GLU A 140 -10.04 21.82 -9.32
CA GLU A 140 -9.46 21.70 -10.68
C GLU A 140 -8.15 20.88 -10.66
N GLU A 141 -7.25 21.18 -9.72
CA GLU A 141 -6.02 20.41 -9.53
C GLU A 141 -6.28 18.94 -9.17
N THR A 142 -7.32 18.69 -8.35
CA THR A 142 -7.71 17.34 -7.93
C THR A 142 -8.28 16.55 -9.11
N LEU A 143 -9.13 17.17 -9.94
CA LEU A 143 -9.66 16.57 -11.16
C LEU A 143 -8.55 16.23 -12.17
N ALA A 144 -7.60 17.14 -12.39
CA ALA A 144 -6.45 16.87 -13.25
C ALA A 144 -5.61 15.68 -12.76
N LYS A 145 -5.46 15.53 -11.44
CA LYS A 145 -4.80 14.37 -10.83
C LYS A 145 -5.59 13.08 -11.01
N ILE A 146 -6.92 13.10 -10.87
CA ILE A 146 -7.79 11.93 -11.11
C ILE A 146 -7.65 11.49 -12.57
N VAL A 147 -7.87 12.38 -13.54
CA VAL A 147 -7.79 12.06 -14.98
C VAL A 147 -6.41 11.55 -15.38
N SER A 148 -5.34 12.20 -14.88
CA SER A 148 -3.97 11.74 -15.19
C SER A 148 -3.64 10.40 -14.54
N SER A 149 -4.18 10.11 -13.35
CA SER A 149 -4.08 8.81 -12.68
C SER A 149 -4.81 7.71 -13.45
N GLU A 150 -6.06 7.97 -13.87
CA GLU A 150 -6.87 7.06 -14.69
C GLU A 150 -6.20 6.76 -16.03
N LYS A 151 -5.65 7.78 -16.70
CA LYS A 151 -4.91 7.60 -17.96
C LYS A 151 -3.65 6.76 -17.76
N LYS A 152 -2.93 6.93 -16.65
CA LYS A 152 -1.77 6.09 -16.30
C LYS A 152 -2.20 4.66 -16.01
N ARG A 153 -3.32 4.47 -15.30
CA ARG A 153 -3.91 3.16 -15.01
C ARG A 153 -4.32 2.44 -16.28
N ALA A 154 -5.09 3.08 -17.16
CA ALA A 154 -5.48 2.51 -18.45
C ALA A 154 -4.27 2.12 -19.32
N LYS A 155 -3.22 2.94 -19.34
CA LYS A 155 -1.97 2.60 -20.03
C LYS A 155 -1.24 1.42 -19.41
N ALA A 156 -1.24 1.31 -18.08
CA ALA A 156 -0.61 0.21 -17.36
C ALA A 156 -1.39 -1.09 -17.57
N ASP A 157 -2.72 -1.04 -17.51
CA ASP A 157 -3.61 -2.17 -17.72
C ASP A 157 -3.52 -2.66 -19.18
N ALA A 158 -3.50 -1.76 -20.17
CA ALA A 158 -3.27 -2.10 -21.57
C ALA A 158 -1.87 -2.70 -21.84
N ALA A 159 -0.88 -2.37 -21.00
CA ALA A 159 0.45 -2.95 -21.05
C ALA A 159 0.58 -4.24 -20.19
N GLY A 160 -0.53 -4.73 -19.63
CA GLY A 160 -0.57 -5.92 -18.76
C GLY A 160 0.26 -5.77 -17.49
N LYS A 161 0.44 -4.55 -16.97
CA LYS A 161 1.25 -4.29 -15.76
C LYS A 161 0.42 -4.47 -14.50
N LEU A 162 1.00 -5.10 -13.51
CA LEU A 162 0.44 -5.18 -12.17
C LEU A 162 0.56 -3.81 -11.48
N GLN A 163 -0.50 -3.38 -10.81
CA GLN A 163 -0.45 -2.20 -9.98
C GLN A 163 0.30 -2.56 -8.69
N ALA A 164 1.53 -2.04 -8.54
CA ALA A 164 2.32 -2.14 -7.31
C ALA A 164 1.55 -1.49 -6.15
N THR A 165 0.68 -2.26 -5.49
CA THR A 165 0.04 -1.83 -4.25
C THR A 165 1.11 -1.89 -3.16
N LYS A 166 1.30 -0.81 -2.39
CA LYS A 166 2.14 -0.85 -1.18
C LYS A 166 1.63 -1.99 -0.30
N ARG A 167 2.39 -3.08 -0.24
CA ARG A 167 1.94 -4.34 0.37
C ARG A 167 1.89 -4.17 1.88
N SER A 168 0.74 -4.49 2.48
CA SER A 168 0.57 -4.50 3.95
C SER A 168 0.99 -5.83 4.58
N LYS A 169 1.09 -6.91 3.79
CA LYS A 169 1.43 -8.27 4.26
C LYS A 169 2.42 -8.93 3.31
N GLN A 170 3.45 -9.56 3.87
CA GLN A 170 4.37 -10.46 3.16
C GLN A 170 3.97 -11.91 3.44
N LEU A 171 4.00 -12.76 2.42
CA LEU A 171 3.84 -14.20 2.59
C LEU A 171 5.03 -14.77 3.35
N TRP A 172 4.80 -15.82 4.14
CA TRP A 172 5.84 -16.41 4.98
C TRP A 172 7.01 -16.98 4.16
N ILE A 173 6.73 -17.46 2.93
CA ILE A 173 7.72 -18.00 1.99
C ILE A 173 8.73 -16.95 1.54
N GLU A 174 8.38 -15.66 1.53
CA GLU A 174 9.25 -14.56 1.09
C GLU A 174 10.45 -14.34 2.02
N ARG A 175 10.38 -14.87 3.26
CA ARG A 175 11.50 -14.89 4.21
C ARG A 175 12.62 -15.83 3.76
N HIS A 176 12.33 -16.73 2.84
CA HIS A 176 13.24 -17.75 2.31
C HIS A 176 13.51 -17.49 0.83
N ARG A 177 14.53 -18.14 0.29
CA ARG A 177 14.55 -18.38 -1.17
C ARG A 177 13.44 -19.37 -1.44
N TRP A 178 12.62 -19.12 -2.44
CA TRP A 178 11.52 -20.00 -2.76
C TRP A 178 11.37 -20.10 -4.27
N ALA A 179 10.87 -21.23 -4.73
CA ALA A 179 10.56 -21.47 -6.12
C ALA A 179 9.46 -22.53 -6.24
N VAL A 180 8.77 -22.54 -7.39
CA VAL A 180 7.85 -23.63 -7.77
C VAL A 180 8.53 -24.63 -8.68
N VAL A 181 8.26 -25.92 -8.44
CA VAL A 181 8.77 -27.05 -9.22
C VAL A 181 7.66 -28.10 -9.42
N GLY A 182 7.84 -28.97 -10.40
CA GLY A 182 6.86 -29.98 -10.80
C GLY A 182 5.51 -29.34 -11.13
N GLU A 183 4.46 -29.89 -10.51
CA GLU A 183 3.07 -29.44 -10.73
C GLU A 183 2.65 -28.21 -9.90
N GLY A 184 3.59 -27.61 -9.16
CA GLY A 184 3.33 -26.50 -8.26
C GLY A 184 3.90 -26.65 -6.85
N HIS A 185 4.69 -27.70 -6.61
CA HIS A 185 5.35 -27.94 -5.33
C HIS A 185 6.30 -26.81 -4.98
N LEU A 186 6.36 -26.48 -3.70
CA LEU A 186 7.23 -25.44 -3.18
C LEU A 186 8.60 -26.02 -2.83
N ILE A 187 9.67 -25.39 -3.29
CA ILE A 187 11.01 -25.59 -2.72
C ILE A 187 11.44 -24.34 -1.97
N LEU A 188 11.98 -24.54 -0.78
CA LEU A 188 12.49 -23.49 0.10
C LEU A 188 14.01 -23.63 0.25
N GLY A 189 14.73 -22.51 0.32
CA GLY A 189 16.16 -22.45 0.59
C GLY A 189 16.50 -21.31 1.55
N GLY A 190 17.52 -21.50 2.39
CA GLY A 190 17.99 -20.43 3.27
C GLY A 190 18.62 -19.26 2.50
N LYS A 191 18.36 -18.03 2.95
CA LYS A 191 19.03 -16.83 2.42
C LYS A 191 20.41 -16.62 3.05
N ASP A 192 20.57 -17.07 4.29
CA ASP A 192 21.76 -16.96 5.13
C ASP A 192 21.83 -18.18 6.09
N ALA A 193 22.86 -18.22 6.93
CA ALA A 193 23.06 -19.30 7.91
C ALA A 193 21.86 -19.49 8.86
N LYS A 194 21.22 -18.40 9.30
CA LYS A 194 20.02 -18.47 10.16
C LYS A 194 18.81 -18.98 9.39
N GLY A 195 18.68 -18.62 8.12
CA GLY A 195 17.67 -19.10 7.18
C GLY A 195 17.82 -20.59 6.90
N ASN A 196 19.05 -21.09 6.70
CA ASN A 196 19.33 -22.53 6.57
C ASN A 196 18.84 -23.29 7.81
N ASP A 197 19.19 -22.80 8.99
CA ASP A 197 18.70 -23.38 10.25
C ASP A 197 17.17 -23.38 10.34
N ALA A 198 16.51 -22.31 9.89
CA ALA A 198 15.06 -22.21 9.90
C ALA A 198 14.41 -23.18 8.90
N VAL A 199 14.94 -23.30 7.69
CA VAL A 199 14.44 -24.24 6.67
C VAL A 199 14.48 -25.67 7.20
N VAL A 200 15.62 -26.10 7.73
CA VAL A 200 15.79 -27.50 8.19
C VAL A 200 15.05 -27.76 9.51
N ASN A 201 15.12 -26.89 10.51
CA ASN A 201 14.48 -27.16 11.80
C ASN A 201 12.96 -27.00 11.79
N LYS A 202 12.45 -26.01 11.05
CA LYS A 202 11.03 -25.60 11.14
C LYS A 202 10.20 -26.07 9.94
N TYR A 203 10.80 -26.11 8.75
CA TYR A 203 10.05 -26.29 7.51
C TYR A 203 10.33 -27.62 6.80
N LEU A 204 11.32 -28.41 7.22
CA LEU A 204 11.56 -29.76 6.70
C LEU A 204 10.77 -30.78 7.53
N LYS A 205 9.64 -31.25 6.99
CA LYS A 205 8.81 -32.31 7.59
C LYS A 205 9.29 -33.68 7.11
N ARG A 206 8.83 -34.75 7.78
CA ARG A 206 9.24 -36.14 7.50
C ARG A 206 8.99 -36.61 6.06
N GLU A 207 7.95 -36.09 5.43
CA GLU A 207 7.52 -36.40 4.06
C GLU A 207 8.21 -35.54 2.97
N ASP A 208 8.94 -34.51 3.39
CA ASP A 208 9.67 -33.62 2.50
C ASP A 208 11.05 -34.21 2.14
N LEU A 209 11.70 -33.65 1.14
CA LEU A 209 13.08 -34.01 0.78
C LEU A 209 14.04 -32.85 1.05
N TYR A 210 15.18 -33.16 1.65
CA TYR A 210 16.27 -32.20 1.83
C TYR A 210 17.16 -32.19 0.59
N PHE A 211 17.50 -31.00 0.10
CA PHE A 211 18.41 -30.81 -1.02
C PHE A 211 19.60 -29.92 -0.64
N HIS A 212 20.76 -30.21 -1.22
CA HIS A 212 21.94 -29.37 -1.13
C HIS A 212 22.82 -29.55 -2.37
N ALA A 213 23.28 -28.44 -2.97
CA ALA A 213 24.24 -28.48 -4.06
C ALA A 213 25.63 -28.86 -3.52
N ASP A 214 26.41 -29.63 -4.27
CA ASP A 214 27.77 -30.04 -3.89
C ASP A 214 28.78 -28.92 -4.14
N LEU A 215 28.45 -27.74 -3.61
CA LEU A 215 29.15 -26.49 -3.79
C LEU A 215 29.21 -25.78 -2.44
N HIS A 216 30.40 -25.31 -2.08
CA HIS A 216 30.55 -24.59 -0.82
C HIS A 216 29.69 -23.31 -0.85
N GLY A 217 28.97 -23.03 0.24
CA GLY A 217 28.04 -21.90 0.34
C GLY A 217 26.71 -22.09 -0.39
N ALA A 218 26.37 -23.30 -0.81
CA ALA A 218 25.01 -23.63 -1.24
C ALA A 218 24.03 -23.55 -0.06
N PRO A 219 22.77 -23.17 -0.30
CA PRO A 219 21.75 -23.16 0.74
C PRO A 219 21.26 -24.58 1.06
N SER A 220 20.91 -24.80 2.32
CA SER A 220 20.08 -25.93 2.72
C SER A 220 18.67 -25.73 2.20
N CYS A 221 18.16 -26.69 1.44
CA CYS A 221 16.87 -26.61 0.79
C CYS A 221 15.91 -27.71 1.25
N ALA A 222 14.61 -27.41 1.28
CA ALA A 222 13.53 -28.34 1.58
C ALA A 222 12.50 -28.30 0.44
N LEU A 223 12.31 -29.44 -0.23
CA LEU A 223 11.24 -29.64 -1.21
C LEU A 223 10.00 -30.15 -0.49
N LYS A 224 8.90 -29.42 -0.63
CA LYS A 224 7.66 -29.63 0.12
C LYS A 224 6.72 -30.57 -0.64
N LEU A 225 6.28 -31.64 0.02
CA LEU A 225 5.39 -32.62 -0.63
C LEU A 225 3.94 -32.15 -0.62
N LYS A 226 3.47 -31.68 0.54
CA LYS A 226 2.07 -31.26 0.73
C LYS A 226 1.84 -29.76 0.55
N GLU A 227 2.90 -28.97 0.36
CA GLU A 227 2.81 -27.51 0.27
C GLU A 227 3.24 -27.02 -1.12
N GLY A 228 2.44 -26.12 -1.70
CA GLY A 228 2.62 -25.67 -3.06
C GLY A 228 1.74 -24.48 -3.42
N LEU A 229 1.70 -24.18 -4.72
CA LEU A 229 0.77 -23.23 -5.32
C LEU A 229 -0.25 -23.97 -6.18
N GLU A 230 -1.50 -23.52 -6.11
CA GLU A 230 -2.60 -23.96 -6.96
C GLU A 230 -3.43 -22.76 -7.40
N GLU A 231 -4.28 -22.92 -8.41
CA GLU A 231 -5.17 -21.86 -8.87
C GLU A 231 -6.15 -21.46 -7.77
N ASP A 232 -6.36 -20.14 -7.61
CA ASP A 232 -7.33 -19.63 -6.66
C ASP A 232 -8.75 -19.80 -7.23
N PRO A 233 -9.65 -20.58 -6.60
CA PRO A 233 -11.02 -20.74 -7.08
C PRO A 233 -11.84 -19.44 -7.00
N HIS A 234 -11.38 -18.45 -6.22
CA HIS A 234 -12.06 -17.17 -6.04
C HIS A 234 -11.09 -16.00 -6.32
N PRO A 235 -10.68 -15.82 -7.59
CA PRO A 235 -9.71 -14.80 -7.96
C PRO A 235 -10.25 -13.39 -7.69
N LEU A 236 -9.33 -12.45 -7.41
CA LEU A 236 -9.70 -11.04 -7.27
C LEU A 236 -10.24 -10.49 -8.60
N PRO A 237 -11.35 -9.73 -8.59
CA PRO A 237 -11.83 -9.08 -9.80
C PRO A 237 -10.85 -8.00 -10.28
N GLY A 238 -10.68 -7.86 -11.60
CA GLY A 238 -9.85 -6.82 -12.21
C GLY A 238 -8.36 -7.15 -12.33
N LEU A 239 -8.00 -8.43 -12.32
CA LEU A 239 -6.65 -8.87 -12.68
C LEU A 239 -6.36 -8.57 -14.17
N PRO A 240 -5.15 -8.09 -14.52
CA PRO A 240 -4.76 -7.97 -15.92
C PRO A 240 -4.82 -9.32 -16.64
N GLU A 241 -5.17 -9.30 -17.92
CA GLU A 241 -5.20 -10.48 -18.78
C GLU A 241 -3.83 -11.18 -18.81
N GLY A 242 -3.83 -12.51 -18.74
CA GLY A 242 -2.61 -13.34 -18.72
C GLY A 242 -1.87 -13.38 -17.37
N VAL A 243 -2.42 -12.79 -16.30
CA VAL A 243 -1.86 -12.92 -14.94
C VAL A 243 -2.62 -13.97 -14.13
N PRO A 244 -1.99 -15.10 -13.74
CA PRO A 244 -2.64 -16.12 -12.94
C PRO A 244 -2.90 -15.67 -11.51
N ALA A 245 -4.06 -16.06 -10.98
CA ALA A 245 -4.40 -15.97 -9.56
C ALA A 245 -4.12 -17.32 -8.90
N LEU A 246 -3.18 -17.33 -7.96
CA LEU A 246 -2.74 -18.54 -7.26
C LEU A 246 -2.99 -18.40 -5.76
N ARG A 247 -3.01 -19.52 -5.06
CA ARG A 247 -2.99 -19.56 -3.60
C ARG A 247 -1.98 -20.56 -3.06
N LEU A 248 -1.47 -20.25 -1.87
CA LEU A 248 -0.68 -21.20 -1.08
C LEU A 248 -1.60 -22.26 -0.49
N THR A 249 -1.28 -23.51 -0.76
CA THR A 249 -1.98 -24.67 -0.21
C THR A 249 -1.03 -25.54 0.59
N GLN A 250 -1.58 -26.26 1.57
CA GLN A 250 -0.86 -27.21 2.43
C GLN A 250 -1.46 -28.63 2.34
N THR A 251 -2.31 -28.85 1.34
CA THR A 251 -3.08 -30.08 1.16
C THR A 251 -2.91 -30.63 -0.25
N PHE A 252 -1.70 -30.55 -0.82
CA PHE A 252 -1.41 -31.18 -2.11
C PHE A 252 -1.70 -32.69 -2.05
N GLU A 253 -2.56 -33.17 -2.94
CA GLU A 253 -2.93 -34.58 -3.07
C GLU A 253 -1.85 -35.36 -3.85
N THR A 254 -0.61 -35.29 -3.38
CA THR A 254 0.54 -35.99 -3.98
C THR A 254 1.20 -36.86 -2.91
N GLU A 255 1.38 -38.14 -3.19
CA GLU A 255 2.00 -39.10 -2.26
C GLU A 255 3.52 -39.18 -2.43
N GLU A 256 4.02 -38.98 -3.65
CA GLU A 256 5.44 -39.06 -3.97
C GLU A 256 5.84 -38.02 -5.02
N PHE A 257 7.10 -37.59 -4.98
CA PHE A 257 7.64 -36.68 -5.99
C PHE A 257 7.98 -37.43 -7.28
N SER A 258 7.57 -36.89 -8.43
CA SER A 258 8.08 -37.37 -9.72
C SER A 258 9.58 -37.12 -9.85
N GLU A 259 10.29 -37.96 -10.61
CA GLU A 259 11.73 -37.78 -10.88
C GLU A 259 12.03 -36.39 -11.48
N LYS A 260 11.13 -35.90 -12.32
CA LYS A 260 11.21 -34.55 -12.89
C LYS A 260 11.15 -33.47 -11.81
N CYS A 261 10.22 -33.58 -10.85
CA CYS A 261 10.11 -32.63 -9.74
C CYS A 261 11.38 -32.64 -8.86
N ILE A 262 11.93 -33.83 -8.59
CA ILE A 262 13.19 -34.00 -7.85
C ILE A 262 14.36 -33.34 -8.60
N LYS A 263 14.45 -33.54 -9.92
CA LYS A 263 15.47 -32.91 -10.76
C LYS A 263 15.36 -31.39 -10.75
N GLU A 264 14.16 -30.86 -10.96
CA GLU A 264 13.90 -29.42 -10.93
C GLU A 264 14.23 -28.79 -9.57
N ALA A 265 13.91 -29.48 -8.47
CA ALA A 265 14.30 -29.07 -7.11
C ALA A 265 15.82 -29.04 -6.92
N ALA A 266 16.54 -30.03 -7.45
CA ALA A 266 17.99 -30.07 -7.44
C ALA A 266 18.59 -28.89 -8.23
N GLU A 267 18.06 -28.58 -9.41
CA GLU A 267 18.46 -27.41 -10.22
C GLU A 267 18.27 -26.11 -9.43
N MET A 268 17.14 -25.92 -8.73
CA MET A 268 16.93 -24.72 -7.90
C MET A 268 17.95 -24.59 -6.77
N SER A 269 18.35 -25.70 -6.14
CA SER A 269 19.39 -25.71 -5.10
C SER A 269 20.75 -25.24 -5.63
N VAL A 270 21.08 -25.60 -6.88
CA VAL A 270 22.29 -25.15 -7.57
C VAL A 270 22.18 -23.68 -7.95
N VAL A 271 21.04 -23.26 -8.49
CA VAL A 271 20.77 -21.89 -8.93
C VAL A 271 20.97 -20.87 -7.81
N TRP A 272 20.65 -21.24 -6.56
CA TRP A 272 20.86 -20.40 -5.40
C TRP A 272 22.27 -20.47 -4.78
N SER A 273 23.11 -21.37 -5.27
CA SER A 273 24.48 -21.54 -4.80
C SER A 273 25.45 -20.54 -5.41
N ARG A 274 26.70 -20.56 -4.95
CA ARG A 274 27.78 -19.77 -5.55
C ARG A 274 28.17 -20.22 -6.96
N GLY A 275 27.73 -21.40 -7.40
CA GLY A 275 27.96 -21.88 -8.76
C GLY A 275 27.40 -20.94 -9.83
N TRP A 276 26.33 -20.21 -9.51
CA TRP A 276 25.75 -19.21 -10.42
C TRP A 276 26.78 -18.14 -10.82
N SER A 277 27.54 -17.62 -9.86
CA SER A 277 28.56 -16.60 -10.12
C SER A 277 29.81 -17.15 -10.83
N SER A 278 29.97 -18.47 -10.88
CA SER A 278 31.13 -19.15 -11.49
C SER A 278 30.94 -19.46 -12.98
N GLY A 279 29.88 -18.93 -13.62
CA GLY A 279 29.70 -19.03 -15.07
C GLY A 279 28.95 -20.27 -15.56
N GLY A 280 28.21 -20.96 -14.69
CA GLY A 280 27.20 -21.94 -15.12
C GLY A 280 27.73 -23.32 -15.54
N ALA A 281 28.91 -23.73 -15.07
CA ALA A 281 29.38 -25.10 -15.27
C ALA A 281 28.39 -26.13 -14.72
N ALA A 282 28.33 -27.31 -15.34
CA ALA A 282 27.50 -28.43 -14.89
C ALA A 282 27.72 -28.70 -13.40
N ALA A 283 26.65 -28.59 -12.62
CA ALA A 283 26.72 -28.74 -11.18
C ALA A 283 26.11 -30.06 -10.74
N THR A 284 26.54 -30.48 -9.56
CA THR A 284 26.01 -31.66 -8.89
C THR A 284 25.26 -31.22 -7.64
N ALA A 285 24.15 -31.88 -7.34
CA ALA A 285 23.44 -31.76 -6.08
C ALA A 285 23.05 -33.15 -5.59
N PHE A 286 22.61 -33.22 -4.34
CA PHE A 286 22.03 -34.44 -3.81
C PHE A 286 20.78 -34.14 -3.00
N TRP A 287 19.95 -35.17 -2.83
CA TRP A 287 18.89 -35.17 -1.83
C TRP A 287 19.01 -36.34 -0.86
N VAL A 288 18.41 -36.14 0.31
CA VAL A 288 18.26 -37.14 1.37
C VAL A 288 16.94 -36.96 2.09
N GLU A 289 16.53 -37.99 2.82
CA GLU A 289 15.38 -37.90 3.70
C GLU A 289 15.70 -37.11 4.97
N PRO A 290 14.71 -36.44 5.59
CA PRO A 290 14.91 -35.62 6.79
C PRO A 290 15.65 -36.32 7.95
N PRO A 291 15.41 -37.60 8.27
CA PRO A 291 16.14 -38.31 9.34
C PRO A 291 17.67 -38.40 9.12
N GLN A 292 18.12 -38.23 7.88
CA GLN A 292 19.54 -38.24 7.53
C GLN A 292 20.25 -36.91 7.83
N VAL A 293 19.50 -35.85 8.13
CA VAL A 293 20.01 -34.50 8.34
C VAL A 293 20.16 -34.23 9.83
N SER A 294 21.38 -34.02 10.30
CA SER A 294 21.71 -33.89 11.72
C SER A 294 22.55 -32.65 12.00
N LYS A 295 22.33 -32.03 13.17
CA LYS A 295 23.15 -30.93 13.69
C LYS A 295 24.28 -31.40 14.60
N THR A 296 24.36 -32.71 14.87
CA THR A 296 25.36 -33.30 15.76
C THR A 296 26.62 -33.60 14.96
N ALA A 297 27.69 -32.88 15.27
CA ALA A 297 29.04 -33.12 14.75
C ALA A 297 29.63 -34.45 15.21
N GLU A 298 30.67 -34.92 14.52
CA GLU A 298 31.53 -35.97 15.05
C GLU A 298 32.30 -35.45 16.27
N THR A 299 32.70 -36.35 17.16
CA THR A 299 33.24 -36.00 18.48
C THR A 299 34.44 -35.05 18.39
N GLY A 300 34.30 -33.84 18.91
CA GLY A 300 35.38 -32.86 19.03
C GLY A 300 35.24 -31.62 18.13
N GLU A 301 34.30 -31.59 17.19
CA GLU A 301 34.09 -30.45 16.29
C GLU A 301 32.80 -29.67 16.62
N ALA A 302 32.85 -28.34 16.51
CA ALA A 302 31.68 -27.49 16.64
C ALA A 302 31.10 -27.19 15.25
N LEU A 303 29.83 -27.53 15.03
CA LEU A 303 29.15 -27.23 13.78
C LEU A 303 28.75 -25.75 13.73
N GLY A 304 29.19 -25.05 12.70
CA GLY A 304 28.80 -23.67 12.45
C GLY A 304 27.29 -23.51 12.24
N ARG A 305 26.77 -22.32 12.52
CA ARG A 305 25.35 -21.99 12.28
C ARG A 305 25.00 -22.20 10.81
N GLY A 306 23.85 -22.82 10.54
CA GLY A 306 23.36 -23.07 9.18
C GLY A 306 24.07 -24.21 8.43
N ALA A 307 25.03 -24.90 9.07
CA ALA A 307 25.63 -26.11 8.54
C ALA A 307 24.89 -27.34 9.09
N TRP A 308 24.81 -28.39 8.26
CA TRP A 308 24.08 -29.62 8.55
C TRP A 308 24.87 -30.82 8.05
N ILE A 309 24.92 -31.87 8.86
CA ILE A 309 25.63 -33.10 8.53
C ILE A 309 24.62 -34.08 7.96
N VAL A 310 24.94 -34.61 6.79
CA VAL A 310 24.14 -35.61 6.10
C VAL A 310 24.75 -36.98 6.32
N ARG A 311 24.01 -37.88 6.97
CA ARG A 311 24.42 -39.24 7.32
C ARG A 311 23.78 -40.26 6.38
N GLY A 312 24.49 -41.34 6.08
CA GLY A 312 23.99 -42.41 5.20
C GLY A 312 24.11 -42.10 3.71
N LYS A 313 23.34 -42.82 2.89
CA LYS A 313 23.41 -42.74 1.42
C LYS A 313 22.81 -41.43 0.91
N ARG A 314 23.53 -40.76 0.01
CA ARG A 314 23.06 -39.57 -0.72
C ARG A 314 22.55 -39.97 -2.10
N ASN A 315 21.45 -39.38 -2.54
CA ASN A 315 20.92 -39.55 -3.89
C ASN A 315 21.43 -38.41 -4.77
N TRP A 316 22.39 -38.71 -5.63
CA TRP A 316 23.12 -37.71 -6.42
C TRP A 316 22.45 -37.43 -7.77
N LEU A 317 22.38 -36.15 -8.13
CA LEU A 317 21.97 -35.68 -9.44
C LEU A 317 23.10 -34.85 -10.04
N ARG A 318 23.50 -35.23 -11.26
CA ARG A 318 24.61 -34.62 -12.01
C ARG A 318 24.07 -33.89 -13.23
N ASP A 319 24.93 -33.09 -13.84
CA ASP A 319 24.64 -32.33 -15.07
C ASP A 319 23.42 -31.40 -14.93
N LEU A 320 23.30 -30.78 -13.76
CA LEU A 320 22.22 -29.85 -13.44
C LEU A 320 22.48 -28.50 -14.11
N THR A 321 21.46 -27.97 -14.77
CA THR A 321 21.51 -26.67 -15.42
C THR A 321 21.24 -25.53 -14.44
N MET A 322 21.93 -24.40 -14.63
CA MET A 322 21.70 -23.18 -13.85
C MET A 322 20.75 -22.24 -14.59
N GLU A 323 19.50 -22.64 -14.71
CA GLU A 323 18.45 -21.81 -15.31
C GLU A 323 17.28 -21.69 -14.33
N MET A 324 16.64 -20.51 -14.28
CA MET A 324 15.32 -20.38 -13.66
C MET A 324 14.40 -19.60 -14.59
N THR A 325 13.10 -19.77 -14.41
CA THR A 325 12.08 -18.97 -15.09
C THR A 325 11.42 -18.03 -14.09
N LEU A 326 11.14 -16.80 -14.51
CA LEU A 326 10.41 -15.79 -13.77
C LEU A 326 9.21 -15.35 -14.58
N GLY A 327 8.02 -15.46 -14.01
CA GLY A 327 6.79 -14.88 -14.49
C GLY A 327 6.18 -13.92 -13.46
N MET A 328 4.91 -13.61 -13.62
CA MET A 328 4.13 -12.79 -12.70
C MET A 328 2.87 -13.54 -12.29
N ALA A 329 2.51 -13.46 -11.01
CA ALA A 329 1.28 -14.06 -10.49
C ALA A 329 0.74 -13.21 -9.35
N VAL A 330 -0.53 -13.39 -9.01
CA VAL A 330 -1.13 -12.86 -7.79
C VAL A 330 -1.37 -14.02 -6.84
N VAL A 331 -0.56 -14.13 -5.80
CA VAL A 331 -0.62 -15.24 -4.83
C VAL A 331 -1.32 -14.79 -3.55
N ASN A 332 -2.42 -15.43 -3.16
CA ASN A 332 -3.27 -15.02 -2.03
C ASN A 332 -3.68 -13.52 -2.12
N GLY A 333 -3.92 -13.02 -3.33
CA GLY A 333 -4.23 -11.60 -3.58
C GLY A 333 -3.03 -10.64 -3.58
N ILE A 334 -1.80 -11.15 -3.50
CA ILE A 334 -0.57 -10.34 -3.49
C ILE A 334 0.18 -10.52 -4.82
N PRO A 335 0.39 -9.44 -5.61
CA PRO A 335 1.23 -9.48 -6.80
C PRO A 335 2.69 -9.82 -6.46
N LEU A 336 3.22 -10.90 -7.03
CA LEU A 336 4.57 -11.40 -6.77
C LEU A 336 5.25 -11.90 -8.05
N PRO A 337 6.59 -11.83 -8.13
CA PRO A 337 7.32 -12.61 -9.13
C PRO A 337 7.16 -14.10 -8.83
N LEU A 338 6.62 -14.85 -9.79
CA LEU A 338 6.57 -16.31 -9.69
C LEU A 338 7.87 -16.86 -10.28
N VAL A 339 8.69 -17.51 -9.45
CA VAL A 339 9.98 -18.05 -9.87
C VAL A 339 10.04 -19.56 -9.70
N GLY A 340 10.80 -20.23 -10.55
CA GLY A 340 11.07 -21.65 -10.40
C GLY A 340 11.52 -22.35 -11.66
N ALA A 341 11.28 -23.66 -11.71
CA ALA A 341 11.58 -24.46 -12.89
C ALA A 341 10.74 -24.01 -14.08
N HIS A 342 11.28 -24.18 -15.28
CA HIS A 342 10.66 -23.66 -16.50
C HIS A 342 9.22 -24.16 -16.67
N VAL A 343 9.01 -25.47 -16.61
CA VAL A 343 7.69 -26.06 -16.81
C VAL A 343 6.70 -25.66 -15.73
N ALA A 344 7.14 -25.60 -14.47
CA ALA A 344 6.29 -25.20 -13.34
C ALA A 344 5.80 -23.76 -13.46
N VAL A 345 6.65 -22.82 -13.91
CA VAL A 345 6.25 -21.41 -14.08
C VAL A 345 5.38 -21.22 -15.31
N THR A 346 5.73 -21.84 -16.45
CA THR A 346 4.98 -21.68 -17.71
C THR A 346 3.64 -22.39 -17.70
N LYS A 347 3.37 -23.27 -16.72
CA LYS A 347 2.06 -23.87 -16.49
C LYS A 347 0.99 -22.80 -16.26
N TRP A 348 1.34 -21.70 -15.58
CA TRP A 348 0.40 -20.65 -15.21
C TRP A 348 0.72 -19.29 -15.84
N CYS A 349 2.01 -18.97 -15.99
CA CYS A 349 2.42 -17.68 -16.54
C CYS A 349 2.57 -17.77 -18.06
N GLU A 350 1.72 -17.07 -18.79
CA GLU A 350 1.89 -16.89 -20.24
C GLU A 350 3.08 -15.98 -20.54
N ARG A 351 3.27 -14.94 -19.72
CA ARG A 351 4.41 -14.01 -19.83
C ARG A 351 5.50 -14.39 -18.85
N TRP A 352 6.70 -14.62 -19.36
CA TRP A 352 7.85 -15.06 -18.54
C TRP A 352 9.19 -14.76 -19.20
N VAL A 353 10.25 -14.77 -18.38
CA VAL A 353 11.64 -14.77 -18.83
C VAL A 353 12.38 -15.96 -18.25
N ARG A 354 13.19 -16.61 -19.07
CA ARG A 354 14.16 -17.61 -18.62
C ARG A 354 15.51 -16.93 -18.45
N ILE A 355 16.11 -17.09 -17.29
CA ILE A 355 17.34 -16.43 -16.90
C ILE A 355 18.42 -17.44 -16.53
N GLY A 356 19.67 -17.07 -16.81
CA GLY A 356 20.87 -17.84 -16.51
C GLY A 356 22.00 -16.94 -16.00
N PRO A 357 23.15 -17.52 -15.59
CA PRO A 357 24.37 -16.79 -15.28
C PRO A 357 24.77 -15.86 -16.42
N GLY A 358 25.16 -14.64 -16.12
CA GLY A 358 25.50 -13.67 -17.16
C GLY A 358 26.28 -12.47 -16.64
N THR A 359 26.26 -11.38 -17.41
CA THR A 359 27.04 -10.16 -17.12
C THR A 359 26.20 -8.99 -16.62
N THR A 360 24.86 -9.07 -16.70
CA THR A 360 24.00 -7.96 -16.27
C THR A 360 23.87 -7.96 -14.77
N LYS A 361 24.09 -6.79 -14.14
CA LYS A 361 23.90 -6.63 -12.70
C LYS A 361 22.47 -6.97 -12.29
N LYS A 362 22.35 -7.67 -11.17
CA LYS A 362 21.07 -8.13 -10.61
C LYS A 362 20.06 -6.99 -10.42
N GLU A 363 20.53 -5.84 -9.92
CA GLU A 363 19.71 -4.64 -9.66
C GLU A 363 19.18 -4.02 -10.95
N ALA A 364 19.99 -4.03 -12.01
CA ALA A 364 19.60 -3.54 -13.32
C ALA A 364 18.52 -4.45 -13.94
N MET A 365 18.68 -5.77 -13.82
CA MET A 365 17.66 -6.73 -14.26
C MET A 365 16.35 -6.58 -13.47
N ALA A 366 16.44 -6.46 -12.14
CA ALA A 366 15.27 -6.25 -11.28
C ALA A 366 14.49 -4.98 -11.66
N ASN A 367 15.20 -3.87 -11.92
CA ASN A 367 14.59 -2.62 -12.39
C ASN A 367 13.92 -2.80 -13.76
N LYS A 368 14.57 -3.50 -14.70
CA LYS A 368 14.01 -3.78 -16.03
C LYS A 368 12.70 -4.57 -15.92
N ILE A 369 12.70 -5.68 -15.17
CA ILE A 369 11.52 -6.51 -14.94
C ILE A 369 10.44 -5.70 -14.22
N SER A 370 10.77 -4.96 -13.15
CA SER A 370 9.81 -4.13 -12.40
C SER A 370 9.11 -3.11 -13.30
N LYS A 371 9.85 -2.41 -14.17
CA LYS A 371 9.26 -1.46 -15.13
C LYS A 371 8.34 -2.11 -16.16
N ALA A 372 8.67 -3.31 -16.62
CA ALA A 372 7.88 -4.04 -17.61
C ALA A 372 6.64 -4.70 -17.00
N THR A 373 6.75 -5.16 -15.76
CA THR A 373 5.72 -5.97 -15.08
C THR A 373 4.84 -5.20 -14.12
N GLY A 374 5.31 -4.06 -13.61
CA GLY A 374 4.68 -3.32 -12.52
C GLY A 374 4.85 -3.96 -11.13
N LEU A 375 5.62 -5.06 -11.03
CA LEU A 375 5.99 -5.64 -9.73
C LEU A 375 6.92 -4.72 -8.94
N VAL A 376 6.88 -4.81 -7.61
CA VAL A 376 7.77 -4.04 -6.73
C VAL A 376 9.22 -4.50 -6.95
N GLN A 377 10.12 -3.56 -7.24
CA GLN A 377 11.51 -3.84 -7.59
C GLN A 377 12.24 -4.71 -6.55
N ASP A 378 12.02 -4.45 -5.25
CA ASP A 378 12.66 -5.19 -4.17
C ASP A 378 12.26 -6.67 -4.15
N ASP A 379 11.03 -7.00 -4.56
CA ASP A 379 10.58 -8.40 -4.63
C ASP A 379 11.22 -9.14 -5.78
N VAL A 380 11.27 -8.49 -6.94
CA VAL A 380 11.96 -9.02 -8.10
C VAL A 380 13.43 -9.23 -7.75
N LEU A 381 14.07 -8.25 -7.10
CA LEU A 381 15.45 -8.36 -6.65
C LEU A 381 15.64 -9.52 -5.66
N ALA A 382 14.71 -9.71 -4.72
CA ALA A 382 14.77 -10.80 -3.75
C ALA A 382 14.60 -12.19 -4.40
N ALA A 383 13.80 -12.29 -5.48
CA ALA A 383 13.53 -13.52 -6.19
C ALA A 383 14.66 -13.95 -7.15
N LEU A 384 15.43 -12.98 -7.68
CA LEU A 384 16.55 -13.25 -8.58
C LEU A 384 17.71 -14.00 -7.88
N PRO A 385 18.48 -14.82 -8.63
CA PRO A 385 19.61 -15.58 -8.09
C PRO A 385 20.76 -14.67 -7.62
N PRO A 386 21.73 -15.20 -6.85
CA PRO A 386 22.91 -14.42 -6.46
C PRO A 386 23.79 -14.10 -7.68
N GLY A 387 24.42 -12.92 -7.72
CA GLY A 387 25.34 -12.54 -8.78
C GLY A 387 24.67 -11.97 -10.03
N ASN A 388 25.43 -11.88 -11.11
CA ASN A 388 24.97 -11.30 -12.38
C ASN A 388 24.12 -12.30 -13.16
N VAL A 389 23.18 -11.77 -13.94
CA VAL A 389 22.17 -12.54 -14.66
C VAL A 389 22.16 -12.16 -16.14
N GLN A 390 21.59 -13.03 -16.97
CA GLN A 390 21.22 -12.72 -18.34
C GLN A 390 19.87 -13.35 -18.67
N ILE A 391 19.18 -12.77 -19.65
CA ILE A 391 17.96 -13.35 -20.21
C ILE A 391 18.40 -14.34 -21.29
N LEU A 392 18.06 -15.60 -21.09
CA LEU A 392 18.25 -16.67 -22.09
C LEU A 392 17.11 -16.68 -23.10
N LYS A 393 15.89 -16.40 -22.63
CA LYS A 393 14.69 -16.31 -23.47
C LYS A 393 13.68 -15.38 -22.80
N ASP A 394 13.02 -14.54 -23.59
CA ASP A 394 11.90 -13.70 -23.16
C ASP A 394 10.65 -14.13 -23.93
N ASN A 395 9.56 -14.34 -23.21
CA ASN A 395 8.24 -14.60 -23.75
C ASN A 395 7.29 -13.48 -23.31
N ASN A 396 7.44 -12.31 -23.96
CA ASN A 396 6.59 -11.13 -23.77
C ASN A 396 6.49 -10.62 -22.32
N LEU A 397 7.47 -10.90 -21.46
CA LEU A 397 7.48 -10.30 -20.12
C LEU A 397 8.08 -8.90 -20.16
N LEU A 398 9.13 -8.69 -20.97
CA LEU A 398 9.86 -7.41 -21.02
C LEU A 398 9.44 -6.53 -22.19
N ASN A 399 8.85 -7.11 -23.23
CA ASN A 399 8.28 -6.37 -24.35
C ASN A 399 6.86 -5.94 -24.00
N THR A 400 6.65 -4.62 -23.93
CA THR A 400 5.33 -3.97 -23.91
C THR A 400 5.11 -3.24 -25.21
#